data_AF-A0A4P7GWZ0-F1
#
_entry.id   AF-A0A4P7GWZ0-F1
#
_cell.length_a   1.000
_cell.length_b   1.000
_cell.length_c   1.000
_cell.angle_alpha   90.00
_cell.angle_beta   90.00
_cell.angle_gamma   90.00
#
_symmetry.space_group_name_H-M   'P 1'
#
loop_
_entity.id
_entity.type
_entity.pdbx_description
1 polymer ?
#
loop_
_entity_poly.entity_id
_entity_poly.type
_entity_poly.pdbx_seq_one_letter_code
_entity_poly.pdbx_strand_id
1 'polypeptide(L)'
;MPYKDPEVRRAYHREYKRLKRAGLSQTPGQTPVPAPFRVQVAQRILDILMEQMEAVRNDPEAGTLEKARCISYVAGAALKAVEVADLSARIEALEEALQQQKGSVAV
;
A
#
# COMPACT_ATOMS: atom_id res chain seq x y z
N MET A 1 -24.80 19.67 -19.21
CA MET A 1 -23.46 19.10 -18.96
C MET A 1 -22.41 20.13 -19.39
N PRO A 2 -21.44 20.50 -18.55
CA PRO A 2 -20.44 21.55 -18.80
C PRO A 2 -19.44 21.24 -19.95
N TYR A 3 -19.67 20.16 -20.70
CA TYR A 3 -18.85 19.71 -21.84
C TYR A 3 -19.45 20.06 -23.21
N LYS A 4 -20.41 21.00 -23.26
CA LYS A 4 -21.06 21.42 -24.51
C LYS A 4 -20.11 22.24 -25.40
N ASP A 5 -19.14 22.92 -24.79
CA ASP A 5 -18.06 23.61 -25.49
C ASP A 5 -16.89 22.65 -25.79
N PRO A 6 -16.54 22.45 -27.08
CA PRO A 6 -15.45 21.56 -27.48
C PRO A 6 -14.07 22.00 -26.98
N GLU A 7 -13.82 23.29 -26.76
CA GLU A 7 -12.53 23.78 -26.25
C GLU A 7 -12.37 23.47 -24.76
N VAL A 8 -13.42 23.69 -23.96
CA VAL A 8 -13.44 23.37 -22.52
C VAL A 8 -13.23 21.87 -22.30
N ARG A 9 -13.83 21.03 -23.16
CA ARG A 9 -13.62 19.57 -23.12
C ARG A 9 -12.18 19.18 -23.44
N ARG A 10 -11.55 19.84 -24.41
CA ARG A 10 -10.14 19.59 -24.76
C ARG A 10 -9.19 20.05 -23.66
N ALA A 11 -9.42 21.21 -23.08
CA ALA A 11 -8.67 21.72 -21.93
C ALA A 11 -8.77 20.77 -20.74
N TYR A 12 -9.99 20.33 -20.40
CA TYR A 12 -10.23 19.33 -19.35
C TYR A 12 -9.47 18.02 -19.61
N HIS A 13 -9.54 17.48 -20.83
CA HIS A 13 -8.81 16.24 -21.15
C HIS A 13 -7.29 16.39 -21.12
N ARG A 14 -6.75 17.56 -21.51
CA ARG A 14 -5.32 17.85 -21.40
C ARG A 14 -4.89 17.88 -19.94
N GLU A 15 -5.64 18.60 -19.11
CA GLU A 15 -5.38 18.71 -17.69
C GLU A 15 -5.51 17.37 -16.98
N TYR A 16 -6.54 16.61 -17.30
CA TYR A 16 -6.76 15.25 -16.82
C TYR A 16 -5.58 14.32 -17.16
N LYS A 17 -5.09 14.34 -18.41
CA LYS A 17 -3.93 13.54 -18.81
C LYS A 17 -2.64 14.02 -18.11
N ARG A 18 -2.48 15.32 -17.86
CA ARG A 18 -1.34 15.89 -17.13
C ARG A 18 -1.32 15.40 -15.69
N LEU A 19 -2.46 15.50 -14.99
CA LEU A 19 -2.61 15.07 -13.60
C LEU A 19 -2.42 13.56 -13.44
N LYS A 20 -2.95 12.76 -14.38
CA LYS A 20 -2.74 11.30 -14.41
C LYS A 20 -1.25 10.93 -14.55
N ARG A 21 -0.48 11.67 -15.37
CA ARG A 21 0.97 11.45 -15.52
C ARG A 21 1.77 11.88 -14.28
N ALA A 22 1.27 12.87 -13.54
CA ALA A 22 1.90 13.35 -12.30
C ALA A 22 1.62 12.45 -11.07
N GLY A 23 0.91 11.33 -11.24
CA GLY A 23 0.60 10.39 -10.15
C GLY A 23 -0.39 10.93 -9.11
N LEU A 24 -1.07 12.05 -9.41
CA LEU A 24 -2.08 12.60 -8.52
C LEU A 24 -3.33 11.72 -8.58
N SER A 25 -3.70 11.17 -7.43
CA SER A 25 -4.91 10.36 -7.28
C SER A 25 -6.15 11.16 -7.67
N GLN A 26 -6.97 10.58 -8.55
CA GLN A 26 -8.15 11.22 -9.16
C GLN A 26 -9.47 10.54 -8.75
N THR A 27 -9.40 9.47 -7.95
CA THR A 27 -10.60 8.79 -7.44
C THR A 27 -10.98 9.42 -6.10
N PRO A 28 -12.22 9.91 -5.90
CA PRO A 28 -12.68 10.33 -4.58
C PRO A 28 -12.43 9.20 -3.56
N GLY A 29 -11.69 9.50 -2.49
CA GLY A 29 -11.34 8.53 -1.44
C GLY A 29 -9.94 7.92 -1.51
N GLN A 30 -9.17 8.16 -2.58
CA GLN A 30 -7.76 7.76 -2.63
C GLN A 30 -6.88 8.98 -2.27
N THR A 31 -6.64 9.21 -0.98
CA THR A 31 -5.59 10.16 -0.57
C THR A 31 -4.25 9.61 -1.02
N PRO A 32 -3.46 10.32 -1.86
CA PRO A 32 -2.13 9.87 -2.22
C PRO A 32 -1.23 9.99 -1.00
N VAL A 33 -1.08 8.87 -0.29
CA VAL A 33 -0.17 8.75 0.84
C VAL A 33 1.25 8.64 0.29
N PRO A 34 2.19 9.54 0.68
CA PRO A 34 3.57 9.46 0.21
C PRO A 34 4.19 8.09 0.49
N ALA A 35 4.96 7.55 -0.46
CA ALA A 35 5.70 6.29 -0.30
C ALA A 35 6.47 6.17 1.04
N PRO A 36 7.24 7.18 1.51
CA PRO A 36 7.92 7.07 2.80
C PRO A 36 6.96 6.90 3.98
N PHE A 37 5.75 7.45 3.89
CA PHE A 37 4.72 7.27 4.92
C PHE A 37 4.18 5.84 4.93
N ARG A 38 4.04 5.18 3.77
CA ARG A 38 3.56 3.78 3.71
C ARG A 38 4.53 2.81 4.37
N VAL A 39 5.82 2.94 4.11
CA VAL A 39 6.87 2.10 4.72
C VAL A 39 6.88 2.27 6.25
N GLN A 40 6.71 3.52 6.72
CA GLN A 40 6.57 3.80 8.14
C GLN A 40 5.32 3.15 8.76
N VAL A 41 4.19 3.13 8.05
CA VAL A 41 2.96 2.47 8.55
C VAL A 41 3.15 0.96 8.68
N ALA A 42 3.77 0.31 7.69
CA ALA A 42 4.01 -1.14 7.75
C ALA A 42 4.94 -1.51 8.92
N GLN A 43 6.05 -0.78 9.10
CA GLN A 43 6.96 -0.99 10.22
C GLN A 43 6.25 -0.74 11.56
N ARG A 44 5.48 0.34 11.66
CA ARG A 44 4.74 0.67 12.88
C ARG A 44 3.71 -0.39 13.26
N ILE A 45 3.08 -1.04 12.28
CA ILE A 45 2.18 -2.18 12.54
C ILE A 45 2.96 -3.36 13.11
N LEU A 46 4.15 -3.68 12.57
CA LEU A 46 5.00 -4.74 13.10
C LEU A 46 5.44 -4.45 14.53
N ASP A 47 5.80 -3.20 14.83
CA ASP A 47 6.19 -2.78 16.18
C ASP A 47 5.04 -2.99 17.18
N ILE A 48 3.81 -2.59 16.84
CA ILE A 48 2.62 -2.81 17.67
C ILE A 48 2.39 -4.31 17.90
N LEU A 49 2.50 -5.15 16.87
CA LEU A 49 2.30 -6.60 17.00
C LEU A 49 3.35 -7.23 17.92
N MET A 50 4.58 -6.72 17.91
CA MET A 50 5.65 -7.18 18.78
C MET A 50 5.37 -6.86 20.25
N GLU A 51 4.93 -5.63 20.54
CA GLU A 51 4.50 -5.21 21.89
C GLU A 51 3.38 -6.12 22.42
N GLN A 52 2.41 -6.50 21.57
CA GLN A 52 1.33 -7.39 21.98
C GLN A 52 1.82 -8.82 22.25
N MET A 53 2.76 -9.34 21.45
CA MET A 53 3.36 -10.65 21.73
C MET A 53 4.08 -10.67 23.08
N GLU A 54 4.82 -9.60 23.40
CA GLU A 54 5.50 -9.47 24.70
C GLU A 54 4.50 -9.39 25.86
N ALA A 55 3.43 -8.61 25.71
CA ALA A 55 2.37 -8.51 26.71
C ALA A 55 1.76 -9.89 27.02
N VAL A 56 1.39 -10.66 25.99
CA VAL A 56 0.83 -12.01 26.15
C VAL A 56 1.84 -12.98 26.76
N ARG A 57 3.13 -12.86 26.39
CA ARG A 57 4.18 -13.74 26.93
C ARG A 57 4.37 -13.53 28.43
N ASN A 58 4.36 -12.26 28.86
CA ASN A 58 4.64 -11.83 30.21
C ASN A 58 3.41 -11.82 31.14
N ASP A 59 2.21 -12.04 30.61
CA ASP A 59 0.98 -12.13 31.41
C ASP A 59 1.06 -13.33 32.39
N PRO A 60 1.05 -13.10 33.72
CA PRO A 60 1.14 -14.18 34.70
C PRO A 60 -0.17 -14.98 34.84
N GLU A 61 -1.32 -14.40 34.45
CA GLU A 61 -2.64 -15.02 34.60
C GLU A 61 -2.99 -15.94 33.43
N ALA A 62 -2.40 -15.70 32.25
CA ALA A 62 -2.68 -16.48 31.05
C ALA A 62 -2.04 -17.87 31.08
N GLY A 63 -2.84 -18.90 30.82
CA GLY A 63 -2.37 -20.28 30.74
C GLY A 63 -1.55 -20.58 29.47
N THR A 64 -0.73 -21.63 29.48
CA THR A 64 0.13 -22.00 28.33
C THR A 64 -0.64 -22.16 27.02
N LEU A 65 -1.80 -22.83 27.05
CA LEU A 65 -2.62 -23.06 25.86
C LEU A 65 -3.30 -21.77 25.37
N GLU A 66 -3.65 -20.87 26.29
CA GLU A 66 -4.25 -19.58 25.97
C GLU A 66 -3.22 -18.66 25.31
N LYS A 67 -2.02 -18.57 25.89
CA LYS A 67 -0.88 -17.87 25.29
C LYS A 67 -0.55 -18.41 23.91
N ALA A 68 -0.50 -19.73 23.74
CA ALA A 68 -0.23 -20.34 22.44
C ALA A 68 -1.26 -19.94 21.37
N ARG A 69 -2.56 -19.98 21.69
CA ARG A 69 -3.62 -19.54 20.76
C ARG A 69 -3.51 -18.06 20.42
N CYS A 70 -3.31 -17.22 21.43
CA CYS A 70 -3.24 -15.78 21.25
C CYS A 70 -2.01 -15.40 20.41
N ILE A 71 -0.83 -15.93 20.73
CA ILE A 71 0.40 -15.72 19.96
C ILE A 71 0.24 -16.24 18.52
N SER A 72 -0.40 -17.39 18.31
CA SER A 72 -0.64 -17.91 16.96
C SER A 72 -1.50 -16.96 16.12
N TYR A 73 -2.49 -16.31 16.75
CA TYR A 73 -3.34 -15.31 16.09
C TYR A 73 -2.54 -14.05 15.70
N VAL A 74 -1.73 -13.53 16.64
CA VAL A 74 -0.85 -12.36 16.39
C VAL A 74 0.20 -12.68 15.33
N ALA A 75 0.78 -13.88 15.34
CA ALA A 75 1.73 -14.34 14.34
C ALA A 75 1.11 -14.42 12.93
N GLY A 76 -0.15 -14.85 12.82
CA GLY A 76 -0.88 -14.81 11.56
C GLY A 76 -1.05 -13.39 11.01
N ALA A 77 -1.39 -12.43 11.88
CA ALA A 77 -1.46 -11.02 11.49
C ALA A 77 -0.10 -10.45 11.07
N ALA A 78 0.98 -10.82 11.78
CA ALA A 78 2.35 -10.40 11.45
C ALA A 78 2.79 -10.93 10.08
N LEU A 79 2.52 -12.20 9.76
CA LEU A 79 2.81 -12.77 8.45
C LEU A 79 2.13 -11.95 7.34
N LYS A 80 0.86 -11.57 7.54
CA LYS A 80 0.13 -10.75 6.57
C LYS A 80 0.73 -9.36 6.43
N ALA A 81 1.16 -8.73 7.52
CA ALA A 81 1.84 -7.45 7.48
C ALA A 81 3.14 -7.52 6.67
N VAL A 82 3.94 -8.58 6.85
CA VAL A 82 5.18 -8.82 6.09
C VAL A 82 4.90 -9.05 4.60
N GLU A 83 3.90 -9.87 4.25
CA GLU A 83 3.49 -10.09 2.85
C GLU A 83 3.11 -8.77 2.15
N VAL A 84 2.45 -7.88 2.88
CA VAL A 84 1.94 -6.61 2.34
C VAL A 84 2.97 -5.49 2.39
N ALA A 85 3.98 -5.59 3.26
CA ALA A 85 5.01 -4.55 3.42
C ALA A 85 5.76 -4.27 2.11
N ASP A 86 6.05 -5.30 1.32
CA ASP A 86 6.83 -5.19 0.07
C ASP A 86 5.98 -5.21 -1.21
N LEU A 87 4.65 -5.31 -1.08
CA LEU A 87 3.75 -5.43 -2.24
C LEU A 87 3.84 -4.20 -3.15
N SER A 88 4.05 -3.00 -2.59
CA SER A 88 4.22 -1.78 -3.40
C SER A 88 5.51 -1.80 -4.23
N ALA A 89 6.65 -2.13 -3.61
CA ALA A 89 7.94 -2.17 -4.32
C ALA A 89 7.95 -3.27 -5.40
N ARG A 90 7.34 -4.42 -5.14
CA ARG A 90 7.16 -5.48 -6.14
C ARG A 90 6.31 -5.06 -7.33
N ILE A 91 5.26 -4.25 -7.08
CA ILE A 91 4.44 -3.69 -8.16
C ILE A 91 5.23 -2.67 -8.96
N GLU A 92 5.96 -1.76 -8.31
CA GLU A 92 6.81 -0.77 -8.98
C GLU A 92 7.87 -1.44 -9.87
N ALA A 93 8.57 -2.46 -9.35
CA ALA A 93 9.54 -3.24 -10.13
C ALA A 93 8.91 -3.94 -11.34
N LEU A 94 7.69 -4.47 -11.19
CA LEU A 94 6.94 -5.07 -12.31
C LEU A 94 6.52 -4.03 -13.35
N GLU A 95 6.07 -2.85 -12.91
CA GLU A 95 5.69 -1.76 -13.80
C GLU A 95 6.89 -1.25 -14.60
N GLU A 96 8.06 -1.10 -13.97
CA GLU A 96 9.31 -0.73 -14.63
C GLU A 96 9.73 -1.78 -15.68
N ALA A 97 9.72 -3.06 -15.32
CA ALA A 97 10.05 -4.15 -16.24
C ALA A 97 9.13 -4.16 -17.47
N LEU A 98 7.82 -3.96 -17.27
CA LEU A 98 6.84 -3.88 -18.37
C LEU A 98 7.01 -2.64 -19.24
N GLN A 99 7.42 -1.50 -18.67
CA GLN A 99 7.73 -0.29 -19.43
C GLN A 99 8.98 -0.47 -20.30
N GLN A 100 10.03 -1.10 -19.76
CA GLN A 100 11.24 -1.44 -20.51
C GLN A 100 10.92 -2.37 -21.69
N GLN A 101 10.06 -3.37 -21.46
CA GLN A 101 9.61 -4.29 -22.53
C GLN A 101 8.82 -3.56 -23.63
N LYS A 102 7.94 -2.61 -23.28
CA LYS A 102 7.21 -1.81 -24.27
C LYS A 102 8.12 -0.88 -25.08
N GLY A 103 9.19 -0.37 -24.48
CA GLY A 103 10.23 0.38 -25.20
C GLY A 103 11.05 -0.50 -26.15
N SER A 104 11.26 -1.77 -25.80
CA SER A 104 12.04 -2.74 -26.58
C SER A 104 11.33 -3.26 -27.85
N VAL A 105 10.00 -3.11 -27.96
CA VAL A 105 9.22 -3.58 -29.13
C VAL A 105 9.07 -2.46 -30.19
N ALA A 106 9.64 -1.27 -29.95
CA ALA A 106 9.57 -0.13 -30.86
C ALA A 106 10.82 0.06 -31.75
N VAL A 107 11.58 -1.01 -32.00
CA VAL A 107 12.74 -1.02 -32.92
C VAL A 107 12.51 -2.00 -34.06
#